data_AF-A0A2E9LZ97-F1
#
_entry.id   AF-A0A2E9LZ97-F1
#
_cell.length_a   1.000
_cell.length_b   1.000
_cell.length_c   1.000
_cell.angle_alpha   90.00
_cell.angle_beta   90.00
_cell.angle_gamma   90.00
#
_symmetry.space_group_name_H-M   'P 1'
#
loop_
_entity.id
_entity.type
_entity.pdbx_description
1 polymer ?
#
loop_
_entity_poly.entity_id
_entity_poly.type
_entity_poly.pdbx_seq_one_letter_code
_entity_poly.pdbx_strand_id
1 'polypeptide(L)'
;MQWLRKGLAVILAIAAVAIGALFSLQNTQSVPLDLIVLQLPPQPIAIWVLLALAAGVLIGLSTGAWLSLRRAATIRQLRKQRDRLLSATEKGGQNAAQ
;
A
#
# COMPACT_ATOMS: atom_id res chain seq x y z
N MET A 1 15.44 11.94 0.25
CA MET A 1 14.63 10.87 0.89
C MET A 1 13.62 10.19 -0.05
N GLN A 2 12.67 10.90 -0.67
CA GLN A 2 11.63 10.25 -1.51
C GLN A 2 12.19 9.58 -2.77
N TRP A 3 13.21 10.16 -3.42
CA TRP A 3 13.87 9.57 -4.58
C TRP A 3 14.62 8.27 -4.25
N LEU A 4 15.36 8.24 -3.14
CA LEU A 4 16.02 7.02 -2.66
C LEU A 4 14.99 5.92 -2.34
N ARG A 5 13.89 6.27 -1.67
CA ARG A 5 12.82 5.33 -1.33
C ARG A 5 12.11 4.81 -2.58
N LYS A 6 11.86 5.65 -3.58
CA LYS A 6 11.30 5.24 -4.89
C LYS A 6 12.28 4.34 -5.65
N GLY A 7 13.57 4.71 -5.71
CA GLY A 7 14.61 3.90 -6.34
C GLY A 7 14.74 2.53 -5.70
N LEU A 8 14.80 2.47 -4.36
CA LEU A 8 14.83 1.21 -3.62
C LEU A 8 13.59 0.36 -3.89
N ALA A 9 12.39 0.98 -3.95
CA ALA A 9 11.16 0.25 -4.27
C ALA A 9 11.20 -0.35 -5.69
N VAL A 10 11.72 0.38 -6.68
CA VAL A 10 11.89 -0.14 -8.05
C VAL A 10 12.90 -1.28 -8.08
N ILE A 11 14.05 -1.14 -7.41
CA ILE A 11 15.06 -2.20 -7.32
C ILE A 11 14.47 -3.46 -6.67
N LEU A 12 13.74 -3.32 -5.58
CA LEU A 12 13.08 -4.43 -4.91
C LEU A 12 12.01 -5.08 -5.81
N ALA A 13 11.25 -4.30 -6.57
CA ALA A 13 10.27 -4.82 -7.51
C ALA A 13 10.94 -5.64 -8.63
N ILE A 14 12.02 -5.13 -9.22
CA ILE A 14 12.80 -5.85 -10.24
C ILE A 14 13.38 -7.13 -9.65
N ALA A 15 13.99 -7.05 -8.47
CA ALA A 15 14.52 -8.22 -7.77
C ALA A 15 13.43 -9.26 -7.49
N ALA A 16 12.26 -8.84 -7.02
CA ALA A 16 11.13 -9.72 -6.77
C ALA A 16 10.66 -10.44 -8.05
N VAL A 17 10.59 -9.74 -9.19
CA VAL A 17 10.24 -10.35 -10.48
C VAL A 17 11.31 -11.35 -10.92
N ALA A 18 12.59 -10.99 -10.85
CA ALA A 18 13.68 -11.88 -11.24
C ALA A 18 13.74 -13.14 -10.37
N ILE A 19 13.63 -12.98 -9.05
CA ILE A 19 13.60 -14.09 -8.09
C ILE A 19 12.34 -14.94 -8.31
N GLY A 20 11.18 -14.33 -8.52
CA GLY A 20 9.93 -15.04 -8.79
C GLY A 20 9.99 -15.87 -10.08
N ALA A 21 10.59 -15.33 -11.14
CA ALA A 21 10.80 -16.05 -12.39
C ALA A 21 11.76 -17.23 -12.22
N LEU A 22 12.89 -17.03 -11.55
CA LEU A 22 13.86 -18.10 -11.27
C LEU A 22 13.24 -19.18 -10.37
N PHE A 23 12.47 -18.77 -9.37
CA PHE A 23 11.72 -19.66 -8.49
C PHE A 23 10.72 -20.49 -9.29
N SER A 24 9.97 -19.87 -10.21
CA SER A 24 9.04 -20.59 -11.08
C SER A 24 9.72 -21.60 -11.99
N LEU A 25 10.92 -21.29 -12.49
CA LEU A 25 11.66 -22.17 -13.37
C LEU A 25 12.17 -23.42 -12.64
N GLN A 26 12.59 -23.28 -11.37
CA GLN A 26 13.09 -24.39 -10.57
C GLN A 26 11.99 -25.20 -9.87
N ASN A 27 10.78 -24.66 -9.74
CA ASN A 27 9.69 -25.26 -8.96
C ASN A 27 8.48 -25.61 -9.82
N THR A 28 8.71 -26.45 -10.84
CA THR A 28 7.68 -26.93 -11.78
C THR A 28 6.92 -28.17 -11.30
N GLN A 29 7.33 -28.74 -10.15
CA GLN A 29 6.63 -29.89 -9.56
C GLN A 29 5.18 -29.53 -9.26
N SER A 30 4.26 -30.33 -9.81
CA SER A 30 2.83 -30.14 -9.62
C SER A 30 2.39 -30.72 -8.28
N VAL A 31 1.78 -29.89 -7.45
CA VAL A 31 1.30 -30.24 -6.11
C VAL A 31 -0.15 -29.76 -5.96
N PRO A 32 -1.07 -30.60 -5.47
CA PRO A 32 -2.41 -30.15 -5.11
C PRO A 32 -2.34 -29.23 -3.89
N LEU A 33 -3.09 -28.12 -3.90
CA LEU A 33 -3.16 -27.24 -2.74
C LEU A 33 -4.41 -27.59 -1.92
N ASP A 34 -4.21 -28.03 -0.70
CA ASP A 34 -5.27 -28.36 0.25
C ASP A 34 -5.45 -27.20 1.24
N LEU A 35 -6.64 -26.58 1.23
CA LEU A 35 -7.01 -25.48 2.12
C LEU A 35 -7.86 -25.97 3.30
N ILE A 36 -7.77 -27.26 3.66
CA ILE A 36 -8.51 -27.94 4.73
C ILE A 36 -9.99 -28.14 4.38
N VAL A 37 -10.64 -27.09 3.88
CA VAL A 37 -12.06 -27.10 3.47
C VAL A 37 -12.22 -27.34 1.97
N LEU A 38 -11.19 -27.00 1.18
CA LEU A 38 -11.21 -27.06 -0.27
C LEU A 38 -9.88 -27.56 -0.81
N GLN A 39 -9.91 -28.55 -1.69
CA GLN A 39 -8.74 -29.02 -2.42
C GLN A 39 -8.76 -28.46 -3.85
N LEU A 40 -7.69 -27.76 -4.22
CA LEU A 40 -7.51 -27.17 -5.54
C LEU A 40 -6.80 -28.16 -6.47
N PRO A 41 -7.03 -28.05 -7.80
CA PRO A 41 -6.39 -28.91 -8.78
C PRO A 41 -4.86 -28.79 -8.72
N PRO A 42 -4.12 -29.87 -9.04
CA PRO A 42 -2.66 -29.84 -9.05
C PRO A 42 -2.14 -28.75 -10.01
N GLN A 43 -1.26 -27.92 -9.48
CA GLN A 43 -0.54 -26.89 -10.24
C GLN A 43 0.91 -26.85 -9.75
N PRO A 44 1.86 -26.33 -10.56
CA PRO A 44 3.21 -26.04 -10.08
C PRO A 44 3.19 -25.30 -8.75
N ILE A 45 3.95 -25.78 -7.76
CA ILE A 45 4.01 -25.14 -6.42
C ILE A 45 4.41 -23.66 -6.52
N ALA A 46 5.18 -23.32 -7.56
CA ALA A 46 5.52 -21.95 -7.90
C ALA A 46 4.30 -21.02 -8.02
N ILE A 47 3.24 -21.47 -8.69
CA ILE A 47 2.03 -20.68 -8.94
C ILE A 47 1.34 -20.35 -7.62
N TRP A 48 1.20 -21.34 -6.73
CA TRP A 48 0.57 -21.12 -5.43
C TRP A 48 1.30 -20.09 -4.58
N VAL A 49 2.62 -20.21 -4.48
CA VAL A 49 3.46 -19.29 -3.72
C VAL A 49 3.45 -17.89 -4.33
N LEU A 50 3.56 -17.78 -5.66
CA LEU A 50 3.54 -16.49 -6.36
C LEU A 50 2.18 -15.79 -6.27
N LEU A 51 1.07 -16.53 -6.35
CA LEU A 51 -0.27 -15.99 -6.15
C LEU A 51 -0.47 -15.50 -4.71
N ALA A 52 -0.04 -16.28 -3.71
CA ALA A 52 -0.12 -15.87 -2.31
C ALA A 52 0.71 -14.60 -2.04
N LEU A 53 1.92 -14.53 -2.60
CA LEU A 53 2.76 -13.34 -2.54
C LEU A 53 2.07 -12.13 -3.19
N ALA A 54 1.56 -12.30 -4.41
CA ALA A 54 0.86 -11.24 -5.14
C ALA A 54 -0.37 -10.74 -4.36
N ALA A 55 -1.16 -11.64 -3.79
CA ALA A 55 -2.30 -11.29 -2.96
C ALA A 55 -1.87 -10.49 -1.73
N GLY A 56 -0.83 -10.92 -1.01
CA GLY A 56 -0.30 -10.19 0.13
C GLY A 56 0.21 -8.78 -0.22
N VAL A 57 0.92 -8.64 -1.35
CA VAL A 57 1.39 -7.34 -1.85
C VAL A 57 0.21 -6.43 -2.19
N LEU A 58 -0.81 -6.93 -2.89
CA LEU A 58 -2.00 -6.17 -3.22
C LEU A 58 -2.71 -5.67 -1.96
N ILE A 59 -2.93 -6.55 -0.97
CA ILE A 59 -3.57 -6.19 0.31
C ILE A 59 -2.75 -5.10 1.03
N GLY A 60 -1.43 -5.26 1.10
CA GLY A 60 -0.54 -4.29 1.74
C GLY A 60 -0.56 -2.91 1.06
N LEU A 61 -0.46 -2.89 -0.27
CA LEU A 61 -0.50 -1.66 -1.06
C LEU A 61 -1.86 -0.96 -0.95
N SER A 62 -2.96 -1.70 -1.07
CA SER A 62 -4.32 -1.17 -0.91
C SER A 62 -4.53 -0.56 0.47
N THR A 63 -4.10 -1.25 1.53
CA THR A 63 -4.20 -0.75 2.91
C THR A 63 -3.37 0.52 3.11
N GLY A 64 -2.14 0.54 2.60
CA GLY A 64 -1.27 1.71 2.66
C GLY A 64 -1.83 2.91 1.89
N ALA A 65 -2.35 2.67 0.68
CA ALA A 65 -2.99 3.69 -0.15
C ALA A 65 -4.23 4.28 0.53
N TRP A 66 -5.09 3.43 1.07
CA TRP A 66 -6.28 3.83 1.82
C TRP A 66 -5.94 4.73 3.02
N LEU A 67 -4.95 4.32 3.82
CA LEU A 67 -4.51 5.09 4.99
C LEU A 67 -3.89 6.44 4.58
N SER A 68 -3.10 6.46 3.51
CA SER A 68 -2.52 7.70 2.95
C SER A 68 -3.62 8.68 2.51
N LEU A 69 -4.64 8.17 1.79
CA LEU A 69 -5.75 8.98 1.32
C LEU A 69 -6.58 9.55 2.48
N ARG A 70 -6.88 8.73 3.49
CA ARG A 70 -7.55 9.18 4.72
C ARG A 70 -6.75 10.28 5.42
N ARG A 71 -5.44 10.09 5.60
CA ARG A 71 -4.56 11.10 6.21
C ARG A 71 -4.55 12.40 5.43
N ALA A 72 -4.47 12.33 4.09
CA ALA A 72 -4.52 13.51 3.23
C ALA A 72 -5.84 14.28 3.37
N ALA A 73 -6.97 13.57 3.45
CA ALA A 73 -8.28 14.17 3.68
C ALA A 73 -8.37 14.87 5.05
N THR A 74 -7.91 14.22 6.11
CA THR A 74 -7.89 14.80 7.47
C THR A 74 -6.99 16.04 7.53
N ILE A 75 -5.80 16.00 6.94
CA ILE A 75 -4.89 17.15 6.88
C ILE A 75 -5.57 18.32 6.15
N ARG A 76 -6.28 18.06 5.05
CA ARG A 76 -7.01 19.09 4.31
C ARG A 76 -8.14 19.71 5.14
N GLN A 77 -8.87 18.92 5.91
CA GLN A 77 -9.92 19.40 6.81
C GLN A 77 -9.35 20.26 7.94
N LEU A 78 -8.28 19.80 8.59
CA LEU A 78 -7.62 20.53 9.68
C LEU A 78 -7.04 21.86 9.20
N ARG A 79 -6.47 21.92 7.98
CA ARG A 79 -6.03 23.18 7.36
C ARG A 79 -7.19 24.18 7.20
N LYS A 80 -8.33 23.74 6.66
CA LYS A 80 -9.53 24.59 6.54
C LYS A 80 -10.05 25.10 7.89
N GLN A 81 -10.00 24.28 8.94
CA GLN A 81 -10.40 24.69 10.28
C GLN A 81 -9.45 25.74 10.86
N ARG A 82 -8.14 25.54 10.69
CA ARG A 82 -7.12 26.51 11.09
C ARG A 82 -7.35 27.87 10.43
N ASP A 83 -7.58 27.90 9.12
CA ASP A 83 -7.77 29.16 8.38
C ASP A 83 -9.02 29.92 8.88
N ARG A 84 -10.11 29.20 9.16
CA ARG A 84 -11.35 29.80 9.71
C ARG A 84 -11.13 30.41 11.09
N LEU A 85 -10.47 29.68 11.99
CA LEU A 85 -10.20 30.16 13.34
C LEU A 85 -9.31 31.41 13.33
N LEU A 86 -8.26 31.43 12.51
CA LEU A 86 -7.40 32.60 12.33
C LEU A 86 -8.20 33.82 11.86
N SER A 87 -9.06 33.66 10.85
CA SER A 87 -9.90 34.75 10.36
C SER A 87 -10.94 35.24 11.38
N ALA A 88 -11.38 34.38 12.29
CA ALA A 88 -12.30 34.76 13.37
C ALA A 88 -11.57 35.55 14.48
N THR A 89 -10.34 35.16 14.82
CA THR A 89 -9.50 35.90 15.77
C THR A 89 -9.09 37.27 15.23
N GLU A 90 -8.75 37.38 13.95
CA GLU A 90 -8.43 38.67 13.31
C GLU A 90 -9.63 39.63 13.35
N LYS A 91 -10.84 39.13 13.04
CA LYS A 91 -12.07 39.92 13.12
C LYS A 91 -12.44 40.30 14.55
N GLY A 92 -12.27 39.39 15.51
CA GLY A 92 -12.54 39.64 16.93
C GLY A 92 -11.61 40.68 17.55
N GLY A 93 -10.32 40.67 17.17
CA GLY A 93 -9.35 41.67 17.59
C GLY A 93 -9.64 43.07 17.02
N GLN A 94 -10.12 43.16 15.77
CA GLN A 94 -10.55 44.42 15.18
C GLN A 94 -11.78 45.02 15.87
N ASN A 95 -12.74 44.19 16.28
CA ASN A 95 -13.95 44.65 16.99
C ASN A 95 -13.68 45.07 18.44
N ALA A 96 -12.62 44.56 19.08
CA ALA A 96 -12.25 44.94 20.45
C ALA A 96 -11.36 46.20 20.53
N ALA A 97 -10.83 46.66 19.40
CA ALA A 97 -9.98 47.85 19.29
C ALA A 97 -10.73 49.10 18.79
N GLN A 98 -12.02 48.98 18.46
CA GLN A 98 -12.95 50.07 18.14
C GLN A 98 -13.81 50.37 19.37
#